data_AF-A0A1I5B6X4-F1
#
_entry.id   AF-A0A1I5B6X4-F1
#
_cell.length_a   1.000
_cell.length_b   1.000
_cell.length_c   1.000
_cell.angle_alpha   90.00
_cell.angle_beta   90.00
_cell.angle_gamma   90.00
#
_symmetry.space_group_name_H-M   'P 1'
#
loop_
_entity.id
_entity.type
_entity.pdbx_description
1 polymer ?
#
loop_
_entity_poly.entity_id
_entity_poly.type
_entity_poly.pdbx_seq_one_letter_code
_entity_poly.pdbx_strand_id
1 'polypeptide(L)' 'ECVQLHGGYGFMWEYPIARAWADARVQRIYAGTNEIMKEIIARSL' A
#
# COMPACT_ATOMS: atom_id res chain seq x y z
N GLU A 1 7.68 -0.27 5.26
CA GLU A 1 8.85 -0.66 6.09
C GLU A 1 8.58 -1.85 7.02
N CYS A 2 7.31 -2.23 7.27
CA CYS A 2 6.96 -3.29 8.22
C CYS A 2 7.48 -4.70 7.85
N VAL A 3 7.46 -5.10 6.58
CA VAL A 3 7.93 -6.43 6.14
C VAL A 3 9.45 -6.59 6.37
N GLN A 4 10.22 -5.53 6.14
CA GLN A 4 11.68 -5.54 6.32
C GLN A 4 12.08 -5.80 7.78
N LEU A 5 11.29 -5.31 8.75
CA LEU A 5 11.51 -5.54 10.17
C LEU A 5 11.34 -7.01 10.57
N HIS A 6 10.58 -7.79 9.80
CA HIS A 6 10.32 -9.21 10.04
C HIS A 6 11.34 -10.13 9.33
N GLY A 7 12.33 -9.56 8.63
CA GLY A 7 13.33 -10.32 7.88
C GLY A 7 12.69 -11.27 6.86
N GLY A 8 13.27 -12.46 6.69
CA GLY A 8 12.76 -13.48 5.76
C GLY A 8 11.31 -13.93 6.05
N TYR A 9 10.91 -13.93 7.33
CA TYR A 9 9.54 -14.31 7.74
C TYR A 9 8.49 -13.31 7.29
N GLY A 10 8.88 -12.06 7.02
CA GLY A 10 7.96 -11.05 6.50
C GLY A 10 7.45 -11.34 5.09
N PHE A 11 8.15 -12.19 4.33
CA PHE A 11 7.83 -12.54 2.94
C PHE A 11 7.07 -13.87 2.81
N MET A 12 6.85 -14.56 3.92
CA MET A 12 6.14 -15.83 3.99
C MET A 12 4.64 -15.61 4.17
N TRP A 13 3.81 -16.23 3.33
CA TRP A 13 2.34 -16.08 3.34
C TRP A 13 1.67 -16.65 4.59
N GLU A 14 2.38 -17.47 5.35
CA GLU A 14 2.00 -18.00 6.64
C GLU A 14 1.92 -16.90 7.72
N TYR A 15 2.65 -15.79 7.54
CA TYR A 15 2.62 -14.67 8.47
C TYR A 15 1.66 -13.57 7.99
N PRO A 16 0.82 -13.02 8.89
CA PRO A 16 -0.20 -12.04 8.51
C PRO A 16 0.37 -10.74 7.92
N ILE A 17 1.63 -10.42 8.22
CA ILE A 17 2.30 -9.22 7.71
C ILE A 17 2.48 -9.24 6.20
N ALA A 18 2.72 -10.41 5.60
CA ALA A 18 2.89 -10.55 4.16
C ALA A 18 1.58 -10.21 3.43
N ARG A 19 0.45 -10.73 3.93
CA ARG A 19 -0.89 -10.45 3.41
C ARG A 19 -1.27 -8.98 3.60
N ALA A 20 -1.08 -8.44 4.80
CA ALA A 20 -1.36 -7.03 5.07
C ALA A 20 -0.56 -6.08 4.15
N TRP A 21 0.70 -6.41 3.86
CA TRP A 21 1.52 -5.63 2.93
C TRP A 21 1.03 -5.74 1.48
N ALA A 22 0.59 -6.93 1.05
CA ALA A 22 0.01 -7.13 -0.27
C ALA A 22 -1.31 -6.36 -0.43
N ASP A 23 -2.20 -6.45 0.55
CA ASP A 23 -3.49 -5.75 0.55
C ASP A 23 -3.28 -4.22 0.53
N ALA A 24 -2.32 -3.71 1.30
CA ALA A 24 -2.01 -2.27 1.32
C ALA A 24 -1.58 -1.71 -0.05
N ARG A 25 -1.07 -2.52 -0.98
CA ARG A 25 -0.68 -2.03 -2.31
C ARG A 25 -1.87 -1.55 -3.15
N VAL A 26 -3.05 -2.12 -2.95
CA VAL A 26 -4.26 -1.75 -3.74
C VAL A 26 -4.77 -0.35 -3.40
N GLN A 27 -4.42 0.16 -2.22
CA GLN A 27 -4.90 1.46 -1.72
C GLN A 27 -4.54 2.64 -2.63
N ARG A 28 -3.51 2.51 -3.48
CA ARG A 28 -3.11 3.58 -4.43
C ARG A 28 -4.02 3.72 -5.64
N ILE A 29 -4.92 2.76 -5.85
CA ILE A 29 -5.79 2.67 -7.03
C ILE A 29 -7.25 2.69 -6.58
N TYR A 30 -7.54 2.05 -5.44
CA TYR A 30 -8.90 1.98 -4.91
C TYR A 30 -9.45 3.38 -4.57
N ALA A 31 -10.72 3.61 -4.90
CA ALA A 31 -11.43 4.88 -4.70
C ALA A 31 -10.81 6.10 -5.43
N GLY A 32 -9.99 5.86 -6.47
CA GLY A 32 -9.32 6.89 -7.26
C GLY A 32 -7.81 6.71 -7.18
N THR A 33 -7.13 6.80 -8.33
CA THR A 33 -5.67 6.69 -8.31
C THR A 33 -5.06 7.89 -7.61
N ASN A 34 -3.90 7.68 -6.98
CA ASN A 34 -3.17 8.75 -6.31
C ASN A 34 -2.91 9.95 -7.23
N GLU A 35 -2.73 9.72 -8.53
CA GLU A 35 -2.51 10.75 -9.54
C GLU A 35 -3.76 11.63 -9.72
N ILE A 36 -4.95 11.02 -9.83
CA ILE A 36 -6.21 11.76 -9.94
C ILE A 36 -6.49 12.53 -8.64
N MET A 37 -6.23 11.92 -7.49
CA MET A 37 -6.39 12.61 -6.21
C MET A 37 -5.49 13.84 -6.09
N LYS A 38 -4.22 13.73 -6.54
CA LYS A 38 -3.30 14.88 -6.61
C LYS A 38 -3.77 15.93 -7.61
N GLU A 39 -4.30 15.52 -8.77
CA GLU A 39 -4.85 16.45 -9.76
C GLU A 39 -6.06 17.23 -9.22
N ILE A 40 -6.99 16.56 -8.53
CA ILE A 40 -8.15 17.21 -7.90
C ILE A 40 -7.71 18.25 -6.87
N ILE A 41 -6.74 17.91 -6.01
CA ILE A 41 -6.18 18.84 -5.03
C ILE A 41 -5.53 20.03 -5.74
N ALA A 42 -4.73 19.79 -6.79
CA ALA A 42 -4.07 20.85 -7.55
C ALA A 42 -5.04 21.77 -8.31
N ARG A 43 -6.21 21.26 -8.74
CA ARG A 43 -7.29 22.08 -9.34
C ARG A 43 -8.05 22.91 -8.31
N SER A 44 -8.01 22.50 -7.04
CA SER A 44 -8.74 23.16 -5.95
C SER A 44 -7.91 24.22 -5.22
N LEU A 45 -6.61 24.30 -5.53
CA LEU A 45 -5.65 25.32 -5.07
C LEU A 45 -5.47 26.40 -6.14
#